data_AF-A0A916I2X0-F1
#
_entry.id   AF-A0A916I2X0-F1
#
_cell.length_a   1.000
_cell.length_b   1.000
_cell.length_c   1.000
_cell.angle_alpha   90.00
_cell.angle_beta   90.00
_cell.angle_gamma   90.00
#
_symmetry.space_group_name_H-M   'P 1'
#
loop_
_entity.id
_entity.type
_entity.pdbx_description
1 polymer ?
#
loop_
_entity_poly.entity_id
_entity_poly.type
_entity_poly.pdbx_seq_one_letter_code
_entity_poly.pdbx_strand_id
1 'polypeptide(L)'
;MLHSSASVLIATLGSKAQIITLTLDLLKRQGILPDEIVVVHTWRDRFETAQALARLQADLPLTYPQVAYRSLELCDEAGPLHDVTASNEVDCAFRALYAEVRAAKLASKSVHLQIAGGRRTLSVFGMATAQLLFDESDHLWHLSSHPELEASGQLHAHPGEWARLIPIPVVLWGRLSPVFEELSTVADPFEATERLRQYHLREKWDAARTFVLGSLTGAEQRVVELLAREGLSDAEIAARLSISPRTVERHLGDIYLKAAGHWELSGVNRAQLITLVHLYYSMTPPS
;
A
#
# COMPACT_ATOMS: atom_id res chain seq x y z
N MET A 1 -23.84 20.59 5.11
CA MET A 1 -23.24 20.06 6.35
C MET A 1 -22.69 18.70 5.99
N LEU A 2 -21.38 18.62 5.73
CA LEU A 2 -20.70 17.33 5.54
C LEU A 2 -20.80 16.60 6.88
N HIS A 3 -21.45 15.43 6.89
CA HIS A 3 -21.37 14.56 8.06
C HIS A 3 -19.89 14.29 8.29
N SER A 4 -19.38 14.64 9.48
CA SER A 4 -18.05 14.19 9.89
C SER A 4 -18.13 12.67 9.98
N SER A 5 -17.61 11.97 8.97
CA SER A 5 -17.50 10.51 9.02
C SER A 5 -16.65 10.14 10.23
N ALA A 6 -17.08 9.12 10.96
CA ALA A 6 -16.33 8.66 12.11
C ALA A 6 -14.90 8.26 11.69
N SER A 7 -13.90 8.52 12.52
CA SER A 7 -12.51 8.20 12.21
C SER A 7 -11.77 7.58 13.38
N VAL A 8 -10.72 6.83 13.04
CA VAL A 8 -9.88 6.12 14.01
C VAL A 8 -8.41 6.44 13.76
N LEU A 9 -7.67 6.67 14.85
CA LEU A 9 -6.21 6.67 14.83
C LEU A 9 -5.70 5.29 15.23
N ILE A 10 -5.06 4.58 14.31
CA ILE A 10 -4.33 3.35 14.62
C ILE A 10 -2.86 3.73 14.72
N ALA A 11 -2.22 3.48 15.87
CA ALA A 11 -0.84 3.90 16.11
C ALA A 11 -0.01 2.76 16.69
N THR A 12 1.17 2.51 16.10
CA THR A 12 2.12 1.55 16.64
C THR A 12 2.89 2.17 17.81
N LEU A 13 3.01 1.41 18.91
CA LEU A 13 3.67 1.87 20.13
C LEU A 13 5.04 1.22 20.32
N GLY A 14 6.01 2.06 20.64
CA GLY A 14 7.31 1.65 21.19
C GLY A 14 7.46 2.16 22.62
N SER A 15 8.67 2.61 22.99
CA SER A 15 8.92 3.17 24.32
C SER A 15 8.36 4.58 24.54
N LYS A 16 7.99 5.30 23.47
CA LYS A 16 7.61 6.73 23.53
C LYS A 16 6.10 6.93 23.31
N ALA A 17 5.34 7.01 24.39
CA ALA A 17 3.93 7.43 24.39
C ALA A 17 3.72 8.80 23.73
N GLN A 18 4.71 9.69 23.86
CA GLN A 18 4.71 11.05 23.30
C GLN A 18 4.35 11.10 21.81
N ILE A 19 4.78 10.12 21.00
CA ILE A 19 4.50 10.12 19.56
C ILE A 19 2.99 10.12 19.29
N ILE A 20 2.23 9.42 20.12
CA ILE A 20 0.79 9.27 19.98
C ILE A 20 0.07 10.56 20.37
N THR A 21 0.41 11.13 21.53
CA THR A 21 -0.20 12.36 22.04
C THR A 21 0.13 13.58 21.15
N LEU A 22 1.38 13.70 20.65
CA LEU A 22 1.73 14.73 19.67
C LEU A 22 0.97 14.57 18.35
N THR A 23 0.70 13.34 17.93
CA THR A 23 -0.13 13.07 16.75
C THR A 23 -1.56 13.56 16.98
N LEU A 24 -2.17 13.25 18.13
CA LEU A 24 -3.50 13.74 18.48
C LEU A 24 -3.56 15.28 18.58
N ASP A 25 -2.55 15.93 19.16
CA ASP A 25 -2.46 17.39 19.20
C ASP A 25 -2.47 18.02 17.81
N LEU A 26 -1.77 17.40 16.87
CA LEU A 26 -1.67 17.89 15.49
C LEU A 26 -2.97 17.63 14.72
N LEU A 27 -3.58 16.45 14.85
CA LEU A 27 -4.89 16.15 14.25
C LEU A 27 -5.99 17.05 14.80
N LYS A 28 -6.02 17.30 16.12
CA LYS A 28 -6.94 18.24 16.76
C LYS A 28 -6.80 19.65 16.21
N ARG A 29 -5.56 20.14 16.06
CA ARG A 29 -5.29 21.47 15.48
C ARG A 29 -5.72 21.59 14.03
N GLN A 30 -5.72 20.48 13.29
CA GLN A 30 -6.22 20.42 11.92
C GLN A 30 -7.75 20.24 11.84
N GLY A 31 -8.45 20.11 12.98
CA GLY A 31 -9.90 19.93 13.01
C GLY A 31 -10.37 18.51 12.65
N ILE A 32 -9.46 17.53 12.66
CA ILE A 32 -9.70 16.13 12.28
C ILE A 32 -9.37 15.18 13.44
N LEU A 33 -9.79 15.55 14.65
CA LEU A 33 -9.60 14.69 15.83
C LEU A 33 -10.40 13.38 15.64
N PRO A 34 -9.78 12.20 15.84
CA PRO A 34 -10.47 10.92 15.68
C PRO A 34 -11.42 10.62 16.84
N ASP A 35 -12.43 9.79 16.59
CA ASP A 35 -13.37 9.31 17.62
C ASP A 35 -12.76 8.21 18.49
N GLU A 36 -11.83 7.44 17.93
CA GLU A 36 -11.17 6.32 18.57
C GLU A 36 -9.68 6.34 18.30
N ILE A 37 -8.91 5.88 19.29
CA ILE A 37 -7.51 5.52 19.11
C ILE A 37 -7.29 4.05 19.49
N VAL A 38 -6.61 3.34 18.61
CA VAL A 38 -6.14 1.97 18.79
C VAL A 38 -4.61 1.99 18.86
N VAL A 39 -4.07 1.64 20.03
CA VAL A 39 -2.63 1.62 20.28
C VAL A 39 -2.12 0.19 20.20
N VAL A 40 -1.36 -0.11 19.14
CA VAL A 40 -0.86 -1.45 18.82
C VAL A 40 0.53 -1.66 19.39
N HIS A 41 0.74 -2.70 20.18
CA HIS A 41 2.03 -3.00 20.82
C HIS A 41 2.27 -4.51 20.92
N THR A 42 3.51 -4.92 21.20
CA THR A 42 3.90 -6.34 21.22
C THR A 42 3.57 -7.00 22.57
N TRP A 43 4.36 -6.71 23.61
CA TRP A 43 4.20 -7.29 24.95
C TRP A 43 4.02 -6.20 25.99
N ARG A 44 2.88 -6.24 26.69
CA ARG A 44 2.48 -5.18 27.64
C ARG A 44 3.37 -5.13 28.87
N ASP A 45 3.92 -6.27 29.32
CA ASP A 45 4.72 -6.33 30.55
C ASP A 45 6.18 -5.98 30.31
N ARG A 46 6.58 -5.74 29.06
CA ARG A 46 7.86 -5.10 28.76
C ARG A 46 7.87 -3.73 29.43
N PHE A 47 8.89 -3.46 30.25
CA PHE A 47 8.97 -2.26 31.09
C PHE A 47 8.68 -0.95 30.33
N GLU A 48 9.29 -0.74 29.16
CA GLU A 48 9.09 0.50 28.41
C GLU A 48 7.68 0.60 27.81
N THR A 49 7.11 -0.51 27.36
CA THR A 49 5.72 -0.58 26.85
C THR A 49 4.72 -0.32 27.97
N ALA A 50 4.89 -1.00 29.12
CA ALA A 50 4.05 -0.83 30.29
C ALA A 50 4.02 0.63 30.75
N GLN A 51 5.19 1.26 30.84
CA GLN A 51 5.32 2.66 31.21
C GLN A 51 4.62 3.57 30.19
N ALA A 52 4.81 3.34 28.90
CA ALA A 52 4.18 4.15 27.86
C ALA A 52 2.65 4.00 27.90
N LEU A 53 2.12 2.78 28.03
CA LEU A 53 0.69 2.52 28.16
C LEU A 53 0.09 3.19 29.40
N ALA A 54 0.75 3.09 30.56
CA ALA A 54 0.29 3.73 31.79
C ALA A 54 0.22 5.26 31.65
N ARG A 55 1.21 5.86 30.98
CA ARG A 55 1.21 7.31 30.70
C ARG A 55 0.05 7.72 29.79
N LEU A 56 -0.23 6.96 28.73
CA LEU A 56 -1.37 7.21 27.84
C LEU A 56 -2.70 7.06 28.59
N GLN A 57 -2.84 6.01 29.40
CA GLN A 57 -4.05 5.74 30.15
C GLN A 57 -4.38 6.83 31.19
N ALA A 58 -3.34 7.46 31.77
CA ALA A 58 -3.51 8.58 32.69
C ALA A 58 -3.85 9.90 31.99
N ASP A 59 -3.28 10.14 30.81
CA ASP A 59 -3.36 11.42 30.10
C ASP A 59 -4.59 11.54 29.18
N LEU A 60 -4.84 10.53 28.34
CA LEU A 60 -5.85 10.62 27.27
C LEU A 60 -7.26 10.95 27.77
N PRO A 61 -7.78 10.35 28.87
CA PRO A 61 -9.11 10.69 29.36
C PRO A 61 -9.24 12.14 29.86
N LEU A 62 -8.13 12.77 30.25
CA LEU A 62 -8.10 14.16 30.71
C LEU A 62 -7.97 15.13 29.54
N THR A 63 -7.08 14.83 28.59
CA THR A 63 -6.75 15.73 27.46
C THR A 63 -7.72 15.61 26.29
N TYR A 64 -8.26 14.41 26.06
CA TYR A 64 -9.19 14.07 24.98
C TYR A 64 -10.35 13.19 25.47
N PRO A 65 -11.21 13.68 26.39
CA PRO A 65 -12.29 12.90 26.99
C PRO A 65 -13.30 12.34 25.98
N GLN A 66 -13.39 12.92 24.79
CA GLN A 66 -14.27 12.49 23.71
C GLN A 66 -13.68 11.35 22.85
N VAL A 67 -12.41 11.00 23.01
CA VAL A 67 -11.73 10.00 22.18
C VAL A 67 -11.69 8.67 22.92
N ALA A 68 -12.29 7.63 22.35
CA ALA A 68 -12.23 6.29 22.90
C ALA A 68 -10.81 5.72 22.80
N TYR A 69 -10.28 5.18 23.89
CA TYR A 69 -8.95 4.59 23.93
C TYR A 69 -9.01 3.06 24.03
N ARG A 70 -8.34 2.37 23.10
CA ARG A 70 -8.14 0.93 23.13
C ARG A 70 -6.66 0.58 22.96
N SER A 71 -6.19 -0.37 23.76
CA SER A 71 -4.88 -0.99 23.61
C SER A 71 -5.04 -2.34 22.94
N LEU A 72 -4.26 -2.60 21.89
CA LEU A 72 -4.18 -3.87 21.18
C LEU A 72 -2.80 -4.49 21.39
N GLU A 73 -2.77 -5.59 22.15
CA GLU A 73 -1.58 -6.43 22.29
C GLU A 73 -1.53 -7.44 21.14
N LEU A 74 -0.39 -7.54 20.47
CA LEU A 74 -0.20 -8.51 19.40
C LEU A 74 0.02 -9.89 20.02
N CYS A 75 -0.78 -10.87 19.61
CA CYS A 75 -0.72 -12.23 20.14
C CYS A 75 -0.74 -13.27 19.02
N ASP A 76 0.08 -14.30 19.13
CA ASP A 76 -0.05 -15.54 18.36
C ASP A 76 -0.80 -16.63 19.15
N GLU A 77 -0.79 -17.87 18.68
CA GLU A 77 -1.44 -19.01 19.35
C GLU A 77 -0.82 -19.33 20.72
N ALA A 78 0.45 -18.97 20.95
CA ALA A 78 1.16 -19.20 22.21
C ALA A 78 0.98 -18.06 23.22
N GLY A 79 0.58 -16.87 22.75
CA GLY A 79 0.26 -15.72 23.61
C GLY A 79 0.83 -14.40 23.06
N PRO A 80 1.08 -13.41 23.93
CA PRO A 80 1.63 -12.12 23.51
C PRO A 80 2.99 -12.24 22.81
N LEU A 81 3.17 -11.48 21.74
CA LEU A 81 4.44 -11.40 21.05
C LEU A 81 5.43 -10.60 21.90
N HIS A 82 6.50 -11.24 22.37
CA HIS A 82 7.58 -10.53 23.05
C HIS A 82 8.36 -9.61 22.10
N ASP A 83 8.47 -10.01 20.83
CA ASP A 83 9.10 -9.25 19.76
C ASP A 83 8.51 -9.61 18.39
N VAL A 84 8.97 -8.94 17.32
CA VAL A 84 8.61 -9.24 15.93
C VAL A 84 9.88 -9.45 15.11
N THR A 85 10.44 -10.65 15.22
CA THR A 85 11.75 -11.04 14.68
C THR A 85 11.74 -12.34 13.88
N ALA A 86 10.81 -13.25 14.17
CA ALA A 86 10.62 -14.49 13.45
C ALA A 86 9.47 -14.38 12.44
N SER A 87 9.44 -15.28 11.45
CA SER A 87 8.46 -15.24 10.38
C SER A 87 7.01 -15.36 10.88
N ASN A 88 6.75 -16.23 11.87
CA ASN A 88 5.42 -16.37 12.46
C ASN A 88 4.96 -15.11 13.21
N GLU A 89 5.87 -14.45 13.93
CA GLU A 89 5.60 -13.19 14.65
C GLU A 89 5.29 -12.05 13.66
N VAL A 90 6.05 -12.01 12.56
CA VAL A 90 5.85 -11.11 11.42
C VAL A 90 4.46 -11.30 10.82
N ASP A 91 4.08 -12.53 10.52
CA ASP A 91 2.79 -12.84 9.92
C ASP A 91 1.64 -12.46 10.84
N CYS A 92 1.78 -12.74 12.14
CA CYS A 92 0.85 -12.36 13.17
C CYS A 92 0.67 -10.83 13.24
N ALA A 93 1.78 -10.09 13.27
CA ALA A 93 1.75 -8.63 13.32
C ALA A 93 1.08 -8.02 12.08
N PHE A 94 1.36 -8.56 10.89
CA PHE A 94 0.73 -8.10 9.66
C PHE A 94 -0.79 -8.37 9.67
N ARG A 95 -1.21 -9.58 10.04
CA ARG A 95 -2.62 -9.96 10.16
C ARG A 95 -3.38 -9.06 11.14
N ALA A 96 -2.79 -8.76 12.29
CA ALA A 96 -3.42 -7.90 13.29
C ALA A 96 -3.60 -6.46 12.79
N LEU A 97 -2.56 -5.84 12.22
CA LEU A 97 -2.66 -4.49 11.66
C LEU A 97 -3.68 -4.42 10.52
N TYR A 98 -3.64 -5.41 9.62
CA TYR A 98 -4.59 -5.51 8.52
C TYR A 98 -6.03 -5.66 9.02
N ALA A 99 -6.27 -6.54 10.00
CA ALA A 99 -7.59 -6.75 10.58
C ALA A 99 -8.16 -5.49 11.22
N GLU A 100 -7.35 -4.70 11.91
CA GLU A 100 -7.78 -3.45 12.55
C GLU A 100 -8.18 -2.38 11.51
N VAL A 101 -7.34 -2.18 10.48
CA VAL A 101 -7.67 -1.25 9.39
C VAL A 101 -8.92 -1.74 8.65
N ARG A 102 -9.00 -3.04 8.32
CA ARG A 102 -10.16 -3.64 7.64
C ARG A 102 -11.43 -3.47 8.45
N ALA A 103 -11.39 -3.70 9.76
CA ALA A 103 -12.56 -3.50 10.63
C ALA A 103 -13.04 -2.04 10.59
N ALA A 104 -12.12 -1.08 10.60
CA ALA A 104 -12.44 0.33 10.43
C ALA A 104 -13.07 0.61 9.05
N LYS A 105 -12.52 0.05 7.96
CA LYS A 105 -13.08 0.20 6.60
C LYS A 105 -14.49 -0.38 6.51
N LEU A 106 -14.73 -1.57 7.05
CA LEU A 106 -16.05 -2.20 7.08
C LEU A 106 -17.07 -1.40 7.92
N ALA A 107 -16.61 -0.67 8.93
CA ALA A 107 -17.41 0.27 9.70
C ALA A 107 -17.55 1.65 9.04
N SER A 108 -17.10 1.81 7.78
CA SER A 108 -17.09 3.07 7.03
C SER A 108 -16.38 4.21 7.76
N LYS A 109 -15.34 3.88 8.55
CA LYS A 109 -14.49 4.86 9.23
C LYS A 109 -13.33 5.29 8.34
N SER A 110 -12.95 6.56 8.46
CA SER A 110 -11.66 7.04 7.95
C SER A 110 -10.53 6.64 8.89
N VAL A 111 -9.39 6.25 8.34
CA VAL A 111 -8.25 5.71 9.08
C VAL A 111 -7.09 6.69 9.03
N HIS A 112 -6.65 7.13 10.21
CA HIS A 112 -5.34 7.76 10.39
C HIS A 112 -4.39 6.69 10.93
N LEU A 113 -3.39 6.29 10.14
CA LEU A 113 -2.40 5.30 10.56
C LEU A 113 -1.08 6.01 10.89
N GLN A 114 -0.57 5.78 12.10
CA GLN A 114 0.69 6.35 12.57
C GLN A 114 1.69 5.22 12.81
N ILE A 115 2.79 5.24 12.06
CA ILE A 115 3.78 4.14 12.03
C ILE A 115 5.17 4.53 12.52
N ALA A 116 5.32 5.65 13.22
CA ALA A 116 6.64 6.12 13.69
C ALA A 116 7.05 5.56 15.07
N GLY A 117 6.15 4.85 15.77
CA GLY A 117 6.47 4.19 17.04
C GLY A 117 6.72 2.67 16.88
N GLY A 118 7.55 2.09 17.75
CA GLY A 118 7.70 0.65 17.86
C GLY A 118 8.78 0.03 16.98
N ARG A 119 8.63 -1.27 16.68
CA ARG A 119 9.57 -2.03 15.85
C ARG A 119 9.44 -1.61 14.39
N ARG A 120 10.56 -1.36 13.70
CA ARG A 120 10.59 -0.95 12.28
C ARG A 120 9.79 -1.89 11.36
N THR A 121 9.76 -3.18 11.70
CA THR A 121 8.98 -4.19 11.00
C THR A 121 7.48 -3.88 10.99
N LEU A 122 6.93 -3.35 12.09
CA LEU A 122 5.52 -2.91 12.15
C LEU A 122 5.25 -1.73 11.22
N SER A 123 6.23 -0.84 11.03
CA SER A 123 6.08 0.27 10.09
C SER A 123 5.97 -0.22 8.64
N VAL A 124 6.71 -1.28 8.29
CA VAL A 124 6.61 -1.92 6.96
C VAL A 124 5.22 -2.53 6.75
N PHE A 125 4.68 -3.24 7.74
CA PHE A 125 3.33 -3.81 7.64
C PHE A 125 2.22 -2.77 7.70
N GLY A 126 2.42 -1.67 8.42
CA GLY A 126 1.52 -0.53 8.36
C GLY A 126 1.47 0.08 6.96
N MET A 127 2.62 0.25 6.30
CA MET A 127 2.68 0.70 4.90
C MET A 127 1.99 -0.29 3.95
N ALA A 128 2.29 -1.59 4.06
CA ALA A 128 1.66 -2.62 3.22
C ALA A 128 0.14 -2.65 3.42
N THR A 129 -0.33 -2.55 4.66
CA THR A 129 -1.76 -2.47 5.00
C THR A 129 -2.40 -1.23 4.38
N ALA A 130 -1.74 -0.08 4.47
CA ALA A 130 -2.22 1.15 3.85
C ALA A 130 -2.36 0.99 2.33
N GLN A 131 -1.36 0.43 1.64
CA GLN A 131 -1.42 0.19 0.20
C GLN A 131 -2.53 -0.77 -0.24
N LEU A 132 -2.93 -1.69 0.64
CA LEU A 132 -3.99 -2.67 0.36
C LEU A 132 -5.40 -2.13 0.63
N LEU A 133 -5.58 -1.31 1.67
CA LEU A 133 -6.90 -0.98 2.22
C LEU A 133 -7.24 0.51 2.25
N PHE A 134 -6.27 1.40 2.00
CA PHE A 134 -6.53 2.82 2.10
C PHE A 134 -7.36 3.36 0.95
N ASP A 135 -8.07 4.41 1.31
CA ASP A 135 -8.90 5.21 0.47
C ASP A 135 -8.51 6.71 0.59
N GLU A 136 -9.13 7.62 -0.16
CA GLU A 136 -8.77 9.05 -0.22
C GLU A 136 -9.06 9.80 1.09
N SER A 137 -9.88 9.21 1.97
CA SER A 137 -10.14 9.73 3.30
C SER A 137 -9.17 9.19 4.36
N ASP A 138 -8.34 8.21 3.99
CA ASP A 138 -7.35 7.62 4.88
C ASP A 138 -5.99 8.32 4.74
N HIS A 139 -5.24 8.34 5.84
CA HIS A 139 -3.96 9.03 5.91
C HIS A 139 -2.92 8.21 6.63
N LEU A 140 -1.75 8.07 6.00
CA LEU A 140 -0.57 7.50 6.64
C LEU A 140 0.32 8.64 7.13
N TRP A 141 0.66 8.63 8.41
CA TRP A 141 1.36 9.73 9.05
C TRP A 141 2.75 9.33 9.55
N HIS A 142 3.72 10.21 9.28
CA HIS A 142 4.98 10.26 9.99
C HIS A 142 5.00 11.48 10.91
N LEU A 143 5.46 11.30 12.16
CA LEU A 143 5.66 12.40 13.09
C LEU A 143 7.12 12.85 13.08
N SER A 144 7.34 14.15 12.95
CA SER A 144 8.65 14.78 13.15
C SER A 144 8.52 15.86 14.23
N SER A 145 9.45 15.93 15.17
CA SER A 145 9.47 16.92 16.25
C SER A 145 10.88 17.41 16.53
N HIS A 146 11.00 18.52 17.25
CA HIS A 146 12.30 19.00 17.71
C HIS A 146 13.02 17.93 18.55
N PRO A 147 14.35 17.73 18.38
CA PRO A 147 15.09 16.71 19.14
C PRO A 147 15.00 16.88 20.67
N GLU A 148 14.93 18.12 21.15
CA GLU A 148 14.78 18.40 22.59
C GLU A 148 13.42 17.95 23.12
N LEU A 149 12.34 18.23 22.37
CA LEU A 149 11.00 17.76 22.71
C LEU A 149 10.99 16.22 22.70
N GLU A 150 11.55 15.59 21.66
CA GLU A 150 11.65 14.13 21.59
C GLU A 150 12.46 13.51 22.75
N ALA A 151 13.55 14.17 23.17
CA ALA A 151 14.40 13.72 24.26
C ALA A 151 13.74 13.90 25.63
N SER A 152 12.94 14.95 25.81
CA SER A 152 12.21 15.22 27.05
C SER A 152 11.20 14.12 27.40
N GLY A 153 10.70 13.43 26.38
CA GLY A 153 9.63 12.44 26.50
C GLY A 153 8.31 13.01 27.02
N GLN A 154 8.14 14.33 27.09
CA GLN A 154 6.88 14.99 27.50
C GLN A 154 5.74 14.60 26.55
N LEU A 155 4.53 14.41 27.06
CA LEU A 155 3.42 13.94 26.20
C LEU A 155 2.96 14.98 25.19
N HIS A 156 2.94 16.26 25.59
CA HIS A 156 2.46 17.36 24.76
C HIS A 156 3.55 18.40 24.54
N ALA A 157 3.51 19.05 23.39
CA ALA A 157 4.42 20.15 23.07
C ALA A 157 4.00 21.42 23.83
N HIS A 158 4.98 22.13 24.39
CA HIS A 158 4.77 23.46 24.93
C HIS A 158 4.62 24.51 23.82
N PRO A 159 4.06 25.69 24.13
CA PRO A 159 4.01 26.80 23.18
C PRO A 159 5.41 27.15 22.65
N GLY A 160 5.57 27.18 21.33
CA GLY A 160 6.84 27.49 20.66
C GLY A 160 7.69 26.27 20.29
N GLU A 161 7.42 25.10 20.88
CA GLU A 161 8.01 23.84 20.43
C GLU A 161 7.29 23.34 19.19
N TRP A 162 8.05 22.77 18.25
CA TRP A 162 7.47 22.30 16.99
C TRP A 162 7.40 20.76 16.94
N ALA A 163 6.25 20.30 16.46
CA ALA A 163 6.00 18.96 15.97
C ALA A 163 5.17 19.08 14.69
N ARG A 164 5.31 18.13 13.77
CA ARG A 164 4.64 18.12 12.46
C ARG A 164 4.23 16.70 12.10
N LEU A 165 3.01 16.58 11.58
CA LEU A 165 2.55 15.40 10.88
C LEU A 165 2.87 15.58 9.41
N ILE A 166 3.64 14.64 8.88
CA ILE A 166 4.02 14.58 7.48
C ILE A 166 3.19 13.45 6.87
N PRO A 167 2.31 13.75 5.90
CA PRO A 167 1.59 12.71 5.19
C PRO A 167 2.58 11.90 4.36
N ILE A 168 2.55 10.58 4.52
CA ILE A 168 3.31 9.66 3.69
C ILE A 168 2.44 9.34 2.47
N PRO A 169 2.94 9.53 1.23
CA PRO A 169 2.18 9.17 0.05
C PRO A 169 1.97 7.65 -0.02
N VAL A 170 0.72 7.24 -0.20
CA VAL A 170 0.33 5.84 -0.38
C VAL A 170 -0.17 5.69 -1.82
N VAL A 171 0.33 4.69 -2.53
CA VAL A 171 -0.19 4.35 -3.85
C VAL A 171 -1.49 3.59 -3.65
N LEU A 172 -2.60 4.22 -4.04
CA LEU A 172 -3.94 3.66 -3.93
C LEU A 172 -4.23 2.80 -5.16
N TRP A 173 -3.80 1.54 -5.11
CA TRP A 173 -4.00 0.60 -6.22
C TRP A 173 -5.50 0.33 -6.41
N GLY A 174 -6.11 0.92 -7.45
CA GLY A 174 -7.40 0.45 -7.97
C GLY A 174 -8.66 0.97 -7.29
N ARG A 175 -8.72 2.20 -6.77
CA ARG A 175 -9.98 2.76 -6.22
C ARG A 175 -11.15 2.92 -7.20
N LEU A 176 -10.86 2.95 -8.50
CA LEU A 176 -11.87 2.95 -9.55
C LEU A 176 -12.23 1.53 -10.02
N SER A 177 -11.61 0.50 -9.43
CA SER A 177 -11.79 -0.90 -9.80
C SER A 177 -12.56 -1.66 -8.71
N PRO A 178 -13.52 -2.53 -9.08
CA PRO A 178 -14.25 -3.41 -8.15
C PRO A 178 -13.36 -4.25 -7.21
N VAL A 179 -12.08 -4.39 -7.53
CA VAL A 179 -11.08 -5.09 -6.72
C VAL A 179 -10.96 -4.55 -5.31
N PHE A 180 -11.11 -3.24 -5.10
CA PHE A 180 -10.98 -2.66 -3.75
C PHE A 180 -12.02 -3.22 -2.78
N GLU A 181 -13.28 -3.32 -3.22
CA GLU A 181 -14.35 -3.94 -2.43
C GLU A 181 -14.02 -5.40 -2.14
N GLU A 182 -13.55 -6.15 -3.16
CA GLU A 182 -13.17 -7.54 -2.98
C GLU A 182 -12.03 -7.71 -1.96
N LEU A 183 -10.98 -6.90 -2.04
CA LEU A 183 -9.84 -6.96 -1.11
C LEU A 183 -10.28 -6.67 0.33
N SER A 184 -11.19 -5.71 0.54
CA SER A 184 -11.72 -5.43 1.88
C SER A 184 -12.50 -6.60 2.49
N THR A 185 -13.00 -7.53 1.68
CA THR A 185 -13.69 -8.74 2.17
C THR A 185 -12.72 -9.86 2.57
N VAL A 186 -11.51 -9.88 2.01
CA VAL A 186 -10.46 -10.87 2.34
C VAL A 186 -9.96 -10.62 3.76
N ALA A 187 -9.91 -11.67 4.59
CA ALA A 187 -9.48 -11.55 5.98
C ALA A 187 -7.95 -11.61 6.14
N ASP A 188 -7.28 -12.43 5.32
CA ASP A 188 -5.83 -12.62 5.40
C ASP A 188 -5.07 -11.66 4.45
N PRO A 189 -4.20 -10.77 4.94
CA PRO A 189 -3.42 -9.86 4.10
C PRO A 189 -2.51 -10.56 3.08
N PHE A 190 -2.03 -11.76 3.37
CA PHE A 190 -1.20 -12.51 2.42
C PHE A 190 -2.02 -12.97 1.21
N GLU A 191 -3.25 -13.43 1.45
CA GLU A 191 -4.20 -13.74 0.40
C GLU A 191 -4.60 -12.47 -0.36
N ALA A 192 -4.86 -11.37 0.33
CA ALA A 192 -5.20 -10.09 -0.30
C ALA A 192 -4.08 -9.61 -1.24
N THR A 193 -2.82 -9.73 -0.81
CA THR A 193 -1.64 -9.38 -1.63
C THR A 193 -1.56 -10.25 -2.88
N GLU A 194 -1.79 -11.56 -2.75
CA GLU A 194 -1.77 -12.48 -3.88
C GLU A 194 -2.92 -12.19 -4.85
N ARG A 195 -4.13 -11.91 -4.36
CA ARG A 195 -5.26 -11.52 -5.22
C ARG A 195 -4.98 -10.23 -6.00
N LEU A 196 -4.43 -9.21 -5.34
CA LEU A 196 -4.03 -7.98 -6.00
C LEU A 196 -2.96 -8.24 -7.09
N ARG A 197 -1.98 -9.09 -6.80
CA ARG A 197 -0.96 -9.50 -7.77
C ARG A 197 -1.58 -10.19 -8.99
N GLN A 198 -2.52 -11.11 -8.77
CA GLN A 198 -3.22 -11.83 -9.84
C GLN A 198 -4.07 -10.88 -10.68
N TYR A 199 -4.76 -9.93 -10.05
CA TYR A 199 -5.52 -8.91 -10.75
C TYR A 199 -4.63 -8.07 -11.69
N HIS A 200 -3.51 -7.53 -11.18
CA HIS A 200 -2.58 -6.77 -12.01
C HIS A 200 -2.00 -7.58 -13.19
N LEU A 201 -1.77 -8.88 -12.99
CA LEU A 201 -1.34 -9.76 -14.07
C LEU A 201 -2.43 -9.92 -15.14
N ARG A 202 -3.68 -10.11 -14.73
CA ARG A 202 -4.83 -10.20 -15.64
C ARG A 202 -5.04 -8.90 -16.40
N GLU A 203 -5.02 -7.75 -15.72
CA GLU A 203 -5.17 -6.45 -16.35
C GLU A 203 -4.09 -6.19 -17.41
N LYS A 204 -2.81 -6.50 -17.10
CA LYS A 204 -1.72 -6.40 -18.07
C LYS A 204 -1.90 -7.38 -19.24
N TRP A 205 -2.36 -8.59 -18.98
CA TRP A 205 -2.65 -9.57 -20.02
C TRP A 205 -3.81 -9.11 -20.93
N ASP A 206 -4.89 -8.58 -20.36
CA ASP A 206 -6.05 -8.07 -21.07
C ASP A 206 -5.71 -6.84 -21.91
N ALA A 207 -4.90 -5.91 -21.39
CA ALA A 207 -4.38 -4.77 -22.14
C ALA A 207 -3.55 -5.25 -23.35
N ALA A 208 -2.60 -6.17 -23.11
CA ALA A 208 -1.79 -6.76 -24.18
C ALA A 208 -2.63 -7.51 -25.22
N ARG A 209 -3.62 -8.30 -24.79
CA ARG A 209 -4.55 -9.01 -25.66
C ARG A 209 -5.37 -8.03 -26.50
N THR A 210 -5.92 -7.00 -25.88
CA THR A 210 -6.72 -5.97 -26.56
C THR A 210 -5.90 -5.25 -27.61
N PHE A 211 -4.65 -4.92 -27.30
CA PHE A 211 -3.72 -4.34 -28.27
C PHE A 211 -3.44 -5.29 -29.45
N VAL A 212 -3.04 -6.53 -29.16
CA VAL A 212 -2.63 -7.49 -30.20
C VAL A 212 -3.81 -7.83 -31.12
N LEU A 213 -4.98 -8.11 -30.55
CA LEU A 213 -6.16 -8.56 -31.32
C LEU A 213 -6.96 -7.40 -31.91
N GLY A 214 -6.94 -6.23 -31.27
CA GLY A 214 -7.76 -5.08 -31.67
C GLY A 214 -7.03 -4.02 -32.51
N SER A 215 -5.73 -3.79 -32.26
CA SER A 215 -4.98 -2.69 -32.89
C SER A 215 -4.04 -3.13 -34.01
N LEU A 216 -3.59 -4.39 -33.99
CA LEU A 216 -2.63 -4.91 -34.97
C LEU A 216 -3.34 -5.61 -36.14
N THR A 217 -2.79 -5.41 -37.33
CA THR A 217 -3.13 -6.20 -38.52
C THR A 217 -2.56 -7.61 -38.42
N GLY A 218 -3.08 -8.57 -39.19
CA GLY A 218 -2.57 -9.94 -39.18
C GLY A 218 -1.08 -10.06 -39.53
N ALA A 219 -0.53 -9.18 -40.38
CA ALA A 219 0.90 -9.15 -40.69
C ALA A 219 1.73 -8.64 -39.50
N GLU A 220 1.28 -7.58 -38.85
CA GLU A 220 1.93 -7.02 -37.66
C GLU A 220 1.87 -8.00 -36.47
N GLN A 221 0.76 -8.72 -36.28
CA GLN A 221 0.65 -9.76 -35.24
C GLN A 221 1.74 -10.82 -35.41
N ARG A 222 1.97 -11.30 -36.63
CA ARG A 222 3.03 -12.30 -36.91
C ARG A 222 4.44 -11.77 -36.63
N VAL A 223 4.69 -10.49 -36.93
CA VAL A 223 5.96 -9.83 -36.60
C VAL A 223 6.14 -9.74 -35.08
N VAL A 224 5.12 -9.25 -34.37
CA VAL A 224 5.16 -9.10 -32.90
C VAL A 224 5.28 -10.44 -32.19
N GLU A 225 4.60 -11.48 -32.67
CA GLU A 225 4.68 -12.82 -32.10
C GLU A 225 6.11 -13.38 -32.15
N LEU A 226 6.75 -13.34 -33.32
CA LEU A 226 8.14 -13.80 -33.49
C LEU A 226 9.09 -12.97 -32.62
N LEU A 227 8.89 -11.66 -32.58
CA LEU A 227 9.67 -10.76 -31.75
C LEU A 227 9.53 -11.10 -30.25
N ALA A 228 8.30 -11.28 -29.77
CA ALA A 228 8.02 -11.45 -28.34
C ALA A 228 8.36 -12.85 -27.83
N ARG A 229 8.14 -13.91 -28.64
CA ARG A 229 8.40 -15.30 -28.26
C ARG A 229 9.87 -15.69 -28.38
N GLU A 230 10.51 -15.26 -29.47
CA GLU A 230 11.82 -15.77 -29.88
C GLU A 230 12.93 -14.69 -29.79
N GLY A 231 12.57 -13.41 -29.61
CA GLY A 231 13.55 -12.32 -29.49
C GLY A 231 14.28 -11.98 -30.79
N LEU A 232 13.81 -12.50 -31.93
CA LEU A 232 14.49 -12.46 -33.24
C LEU A 232 14.78 -11.05 -33.76
N SER A 233 15.94 -10.87 -34.37
CA SER A 233 16.28 -9.66 -35.12
C SER A 233 15.41 -9.45 -36.35
N ASP A 234 15.39 -8.23 -36.89
CA ASP A 234 14.59 -7.87 -38.06
C ASP A 234 14.93 -8.74 -39.28
N ALA A 235 16.20 -9.13 -39.44
CA ALA A 235 16.65 -10.03 -40.50
C ALA A 235 16.12 -11.46 -40.33
N GLU A 236 16.09 -11.97 -39.09
CA GLU A 236 15.57 -13.30 -38.77
C GLU A 236 14.05 -13.36 -38.92
N ILE A 237 13.34 -12.31 -38.46
CA ILE A 237 11.89 -12.16 -38.65
C ILE A 237 11.58 -12.10 -40.15
N ALA A 238 12.34 -11.31 -40.91
CA ALA A 238 12.17 -11.18 -42.36
C ALA A 238 12.34 -12.53 -43.07
N ALA A 239 13.38 -13.30 -42.71
CA ALA A 239 13.61 -14.64 -43.25
C ALA A 239 12.44 -15.59 -42.93
N ARG A 240 11.95 -15.57 -41.69
CA ARG A 240 10.88 -16.47 -41.22
C ARG A 240 9.52 -16.15 -41.84
N LEU A 241 9.25 -14.88 -42.11
CA LEU A 241 8.02 -14.42 -42.75
C LEU A 241 8.13 -14.31 -44.27
N SER A 242 9.29 -14.59 -44.86
CA SER A 242 9.56 -14.43 -46.29
C SER A 242 9.25 -13.03 -46.83
N ILE A 243 9.62 -12.00 -46.06
CA ILE A 243 9.49 -10.57 -46.41
C ILE A 243 10.86 -9.87 -46.33
N SER A 244 10.94 -8.61 -46.75
CA SER A 244 12.20 -7.86 -46.65
C SER A 244 12.44 -7.34 -45.21
N PRO A 245 13.71 -7.20 -44.75
CA PRO A 245 14.02 -6.55 -43.48
C PRO A 245 13.42 -5.14 -43.36
N ARG A 246 13.43 -4.37 -44.46
CA ARG A 246 12.81 -3.05 -44.53
C ARG A 246 11.29 -3.08 -44.29
N THR A 247 10.62 -4.17 -44.68
CA THR A 247 9.20 -4.37 -44.39
C THR A 247 8.97 -4.63 -42.90
N VAL A 248 9.85 -5.40 -42.26
CA VAL A 248 9.82 -5.62 -40.80
C VAL A 248 10.04 -4.31 -40.04
N GLU A 249 11.06 -3.52 -40.42
CA GLU A 249 11.33 -2.20 -39.84
C GLU A 249 10.09 -1.29 -39.91
N ARG A 250 9.42 -1.25 -41.07
CA ARG A 250 8.19 -0.48 -41.24
C ARG A 250 7.07 -0.97 -40.31
N HIS A 251 6.83 -2.28 -40.28
CA HIS A 251 5.82 -2.85 -39.39
C HIS A 251 6.12 -2.51 -37.93
N LEU A 252 7.36 -2.67 -37.47
CA LEU A 252 7.76 -2.34 -36.11
C LEU A 252 7.58 -0.85 -35.80
N GLY A 253 7.91 0.04 -36.74
CA GLY A 253 7.64 1.48 -36.61
C GLY A 253 6.15 1.79 -36.41
N ASP A 254 5.28 1.18 -37.22
CA ASP A 254 3.83 1.35 -37.11
C ASP A 254 3.30 0.75 -35.79
N ILE A 255 3.82 -0.41 -35.37
CA ILE A 255 3.48 -1.07 -34.09
C ILE A 255 3.88 -0.19 -32.91
N TYR A 256 5.07 0.42 -32.93
CA TYR A 256 5.52 1.29 -31.84
C TYR A 256 4.61 2.50 -31.66
N LEU A 257 4.16 3.11 -32.76
CA LEU A 257 3.20 4.22 -32.71
C LEU A 257 1.86 3.77 -32.14
N LYS A 258 1.35 2.61 -32.57
CA LYS A 258 0.11 2.03 -32.04
C LYS A 258 0.22 1.71 -30.55
N ALA A 259 1.36 1.15 -30.12
CA ALA A 259 1.61 0.82 -28.73
C ALA A 259 1.70 2.08 -27.87
N ALA A 260 2.41 3.11 -28.33
CA ALA A 260 2.47 4.40 -27.66
C ALA A 260 1.06 4.99 -27.45
N GLY A 261 0.21 4.93 -28.47
CA GLY A 261 -1.18 5.37 -28.36
C GLY A 261 -2.03 4.50 -27.41
N HIS A 262 -1.87 3.18 -27.44
CA HIS A 262 -2.68 2.26 -26.63
C HIS A 262 -2.38 2.35 -25.13
N TRP A 263 -1.10 2.51 -24.76
CA TRP A 263 -0.67 2.62 -23.36
C TRP A 263 -0.41 4.07 -22.90
N GLU A 264 -0.77 5.06 -23.72
CA GLU A 264 -0.58 6.49 -23.43
C GLU A 264 0.87 6.86 -23.08
N LEU A 265 1.83 6.23 -23.76
CA LEU A 265 3.26 6.46 -23.57
C LEU A 265 3.77 7.49 -24.58
N SER A 266 4.78 8.27 -24.19
CA SER A 266 5.43 9.24 -25.09
C SER A 266 6.16 8.58 -26.27
N GLY A 267 6.50 7.29 -26.14
CA GLY A 267 7.08 6.48 -27.20
C GLY A 267 7.32 5.05 -26.73
N VAL A 268 7.44 4.13 -27.68
CA VAL A 268 7.71 2.72 -27.43
C VAL A 268 8.90 2.27 -28.29
N ASN A 269 9.87 1.63 -27.66
CA ASN A 269 10.98 0.96 -28.34
C ASN A 269 10.81 -0.57 -28.34
N ARG A 270 11.73 -1.28 -29.00
CA ARG A 270 11.69 -2.74 -29.10
C ARG A 270 11.60 -3.46 -27.76
N ALA A 271 12.42 -3.07 -26.77
CA ALA A 271 12.43 -3.73 -25.46
C ALA A 271 11.14 -3.46 -24.67
N GLN A 272 10.60 -2.24 -24.78
CA GLN A 272 9.31 -1.88 -24.19
C GLN A 272 8.18 -2.67 -24.86
N LEU A 273 8.15 -2.76 -26.19
CA LEU A 273 7.15 -3.53 -26.91
C LEU A 273 7.16 -4.99 -26.46
N ILE A 274 8.34 -5.64 -26.41
CA ILE A 274 8.47 -7.01 -25.90
C ILE A 274 7.87 -7.12 -24.50
N THR A 275 8.23 -6.22 -23.58
CA THR A 275 7.72 -6.23 -22.21
C THR A 275 6.20 -6.09 -22.14
N LEU A 276 5.62 -5.19 -22.94
CA LEU A 276 4.19 -4.90 -22.96
C LEU A 276 3.38 -6.11 -23.46
N VAL A 277 3.87 -6.83 -24.46
CA VAL A 277 3.13 -7.95 -25.06
C VAL A 277 3.52 -9.33 -24.52
N HIS A 278 4.63 -9.45 -23.78
CA HIS A 278 5.17 -10.74 -23.34
C HIS A 278 4.16 -11.57 -22.57
N LEU A 279 3.38 -10.96 -21.65
CA LEU A 279 2.40 -11.70 -20.85
C LEU A 279 1.34 -12.38 -21.73
N TYR A 280 0.91 -11.74 -22.82
CA TYR A 280 -0.05 -12.32 -23.76
C TYR A 280 0.50 -13.55 -24.49
N TYR A 281 1.77 -13.52 -24.90
CA TYR A 281 2.39 -14.64 -25.62
C TYR A 281 2.91 -15.76 -24.71
N SER A 282 3.22 -15.46 -23.45
CA SER A 282 3.81 -16.41 -22.50
C SER A 282 2.80 -17.11 -21.60
N MET A 283 1.62 -16.52 -21.37
CA MET A 283 0.55 -17.20 -20.62
C MET A 283 -0.34 -18.01 -21.54
N THR A 284 -0.59 -19.27 -21.18
CA THR A 284 -1.74 -20.03 -21.71
C THR A 284 -3.01 -19.32 -21.23
N PRO A 285 -4.04 -19.11 -22.07
CA PRO A 285 -5.25 -18.42 -21.64
C PRO A 285 -5.82 -19.09 -20.38
N PRO A 286 -6.18 -18.32 -19.33
CA PRO A 286 -6.82 -18.89 -18.16
C PRO A 286 -8.10 -19.61 -18.58
N SER A 287 -8.27 -20.84 -18.08
CA SER A 287 -9.43 -21.70 -18.32
C SER A 287 -10.71 -21.11 -17.74
#